data_AF-A0A9P1MD13-F1
#
_entry.id   AF-A0A9P1MD13-F1
#
_cell.length_a   1.000
_cell.length_b   1.000
_cell.length_c   1.000
_cell.angle_alpha   90.00
_cell.angle_beta   90.00
_cell.angle_gamma   90.00
#
_symmetry.space_group_name_H-M   'P 1'
#
loop_
_entity.id
_entity.type
_entity.pdbx_description
1 polymer ?
#
loop_
_entity_poly.entity_id
_entity_poly.type
_entity_poly.pdbx_seq_one_letter_code
_entity_poly.pdbx_strand_id
1 'polypeptide(L)'
;MKIQRDKLHQYQRRVTVLTDRETAIAKEMLAKGDKKRALLALRRKKYQESLLAKTDAQLEQLEKLTSSVEFALIQKDIVFGLQQGTKVLKEIHAEMGGIEHVEKLMGETADAIAYQQEVSDMLGGKMTLQDEEEVDEELAALEAEMSAGKTALPDAPVSQLPVHERPEDTQEAEPAKQPERVAMLA
;
A
#
# COMPACT_ATOMS: atom_id res chain seq x y z
N MET A 1 -23.31 -6.17 18.49
CA MET A 1 -22.18 -7.09 18.83
C MET A 1 -21.69 -6.94 20.28
N LYS A 2 -21.39 -5.74 20.79
CA LYS A 2 -20.88 -5.52 22.17
C LYS A 2 -21.70 -6.21 23.27
N ILE A 3 -23.03 -6.03 23.28
CA ILE A 3 -23.91 -6.64 24.30
C ILE A 3 -23.84 -8.18 24.29
N GLN A 4 -23.73 -8.81 23.13
CA GLN A 4 -23.63 -10.28 23.01
C GLN A 4 -22.29 -10.77 23.55
N ARG A 5 -21.19 -10.08 23.22
CA ARG A 5 -19.85 -10.36 23.77
C ARG A 5 -19.84 -10.26 25.30
N ASP A 6 -20.39 -9.19 25.85
CA ASP A 6 -20.46 -8.97 27.29
C ASP A 6 -21.27 -10.07 28.00
N LYS A 7 -22.37 -10.52 27.40
CA LYS A 7 -23.17 -11.65 27.91
C LYS A 7 -22.38 -12.96 27.90
N LEU A 8 -21.61 -13.24 26.84
CA LEU A 8 -20.78 -14.44 26.78
C LEU A 8 -19.64 -14.41 27.81
N HIS A 9 -18.99 -13.27 28.03
CA HIS A 9 -18.00 -13.13 29.10
C HIS A 9 -18.61 -13.30 30.50
N GLN A 10 -19.80 -12.76 30.75
CA GLN A 10 -20.51 -12.99 32.01
C GLN A 10 -20.85 -14.47 32.20
N TYR A 11 -21.28 -15.15 31.15
CA TYR A 11 -21.53 -16.60 31.17
C TYR A 11 -20.24 -17.39 31.45
N GLN A 12 -19.15 -17.08 30.76
CA GLN A 12 -17.83 -17.69 30.96
C GLN A 12 -17.40 -17.61 32.42
N ARG A 13 -17.42 -16.41 33.02
CA ARG A 13 -17.10 -16.19 34.45
C ARG A 13 -17.98 -17.03 35.38
N ARG A 14 -19.28 -17.10 35.09
CA ARG A 14 -20.22 -17.88 35.90
C ARG A 14 -19.92 -19.37 35.84
N VAL A 15 -19.60 -19.90 34.66
CA VAL A 15 -19.29 -21.31 34.48
C VAL A 15 -17.94 -21.68 35.11
N THR A 16 -16.93 -20.80 35.05
CA THR A 16 -15.65 -21.01 35.75
C THR A 16 -15.84 -21.20 37.25
N VAL A 17 -16.62 -20.32 37.90
CA VAL A 17 -16.93 -20.44 39.34
C VAL A 17 -17.68 -21.74 39.66
N LEU A 18 -18.59 -22.17 38.78
CA LEU A 18 -19.29 -23.44 38.92
C LEU A 18 -18.33 -24.64 38.80
N THR A 19 -17.42 -24.63 37.83
CA THR A 19 -16.44 -25.72 37.66
C THR A 19 -15.51 -25.82 38.86
N ASP A 20 -15.06 -24.70 39.44
CA ASP A 20 -14.23 -24.69 40.64
C ASP A 20 -14.99 -25.30 41.82
N ARG A 21 -16.26 -24.93 41.99
CA ARG A 21 -17.12 -25.51 43.03
C ARG A 21 -17.32 -27.01 42.84
N GLU A 22 -17.50 -27.49 41.61
CA GLU A 22 -17.63 -28.92 41.33
C GLU A 22 -16.33 -29.69 41.59
N THR A 23 -15.15 -29.08 41.39
CA THR A 23 -13.88 -29.69 41.82
C THR A 23 -13.76 -29.80 43.33
N ALA A 24 -14.18 -28.78 44.08
CA ALA A 24 -14.18 -28.82 45.55
C ALA A 24 -15.10 -29.93 46.07
N ILE A 25 -16.33 -30.00 45.54
CA ILE A 25 -17.29 -31.07 45.89
C ILE A 25 -16.73 -32.46 45.55
N ALA A 26 -16.09 -32.62 44.40
CA ALA A 26 -15.47 -33.89 44.03
C ALA A 26 -14.36 -34.31 45.01
N LYS A 27 -13.50 -33.36 45.43
CA LYS A 27 -12.45 -33.60 46.44
C LYS A 27 -13.04 -34.00 47.80
N GLU A 28 -14.07 -33.30 48.26
CA GLU A 28 -14.75 -33.63 49.53
C GLU A 28 -15.40 -35.01 49.51
N MET A 29 -16.08 -35.38 48.42
CA MET A 29 -16.73 -36.69 48.29
C MET A 29 -15.70 -37.83 48.22
N LEU A 30 -14.54 -37.60 47.57
CA LEU A 30 -13.43 -38.55 47.59
C LEU A 30 -12.84 -38.73 49.00
N ALA A 31 -12.68 -37.65 49.76
CA ALA A 31 -12.19 -37.72 51.14
C ALA A 31 -13.15 -38.51 52.06
N LYS A 32 -14.46 -38.46 51.78
CA LYS A 32 -15.50 -39.22 52.48
C LYS A 32 -15.66 -40.67 51.96
N GLY A 33 -14.87 -41.09 50.96
CA GLY A 33 -14.93 -42.43 50.37
C GLY A 33 -16.09 -42.65 49.37
N ASP A 34 -16.91 -41.63 49.09
CA ASP A 34 -18.06 -41.74 48.18
C ASP A 34 -17.66 -41.50 46.72
N LYS A 35 -17.09 -42.54 46.10
CA LYS A 35 -16.65 -42.51 44.70
C LYS A 35 -17.78 -42.24 43.70
N LYS A 36 -19.01 -42.70 43.97
CA LYS A 36 -20.14 -42.54 43.03
C LYS A 36 -20.52 -41.07 42.89
N ARG A 37 -20.61 -40.34 44.02
CA ARG A 37 -20.94 -38.91 44.01
C ARG A 37 -19.79 -38.07 43.47
N ALA A 38 -18.54 -38.43 43.76
CA ALA A 38 -17.38 -37.78 43.16
C ALA A 38 -17.36 -37.90 41.62
N LEU A 39 -17.64 -39.09 41.06
CA LEU A 39 -17.74 -39.29 39.62
C LEU A 39 -18.84 -38.44 38.98
N LEU A 40 -20.00 -38.30 39.64
CA LEU A 40 -21.08 -37.45 39.15
C LEU A 40 -20.66 -35.97 39.09
N ALA A 41 -19.99 -35.47 40.12
CA ALA A 41 -19.46 -34.10 40.14
C ALA A 41 -18.43 -33.87 39.02
N LEU A 42 -17.52 -34.82 38.80
CA LEU A 42 -16.54 -34.73 37.71
C LEU A 42 -17.19 -34.76 36.31
N ARG A 43 -18.26 -35.54 36.12
CA ARG A 43 -19.01 -35.55 34.85
C ARG A 43 -19.69 -34.21 34.59
N ARG A 44 -20.28 -33.59 35.61
CA ARG A 44 -20.86 -32.24 35.48
C ARG A 44 -19.79 -31.20 35.14
N LYS A 45 -18.62 -31.31 35.79
CA LYS A 45 -17.48 -30.43 35.51
C LYS A 45 -17.07 -30.55 34.06
N LYS A 46 -16.94 -31.78 33.56
CA LYS A 46 -16.54 -32.03 32.18
C LYS A 46 -17.55 -31.48 31.17
N TYR A 47 -18.83 -31.56 31.48
CA TYR A 47 -19.88 -30.96 30.66
C TYR A 47 -19.77 -29.42 30.64
N GLN A 48 -19.55 -28.79 31.79
CA GLN A 48 -19.36 -27.33 31.89
C GLN A 48 -18.09 -26.86 31.16
N GLU A 49 -16.98 -27.59 31.26
CA GLU A 49 -15.76 -27.34 30.47
C GLU A 49 -16.07 -27.40 28.96
N SER A 50 -16.88 -28.36 28.52
CA SER A 50 -17.28 -28.44 27.11
C SER A 50 -18.14 -27.25 26.66
N LEU A 51 -18.95 -26.69 27.54
CA LEU A 51 -19.74 -25.48 27.28
C LEU A 51 -18.87 -24.22 27.27
N LEU A 52 -17.85 -24.15 28.13
CA LEU A 52 -16.84 -23.09 28.10
C LEU A 52 -16.10 -23.09 26.76
N ALA A 53 -15.59 -24.24 26.32
CA ALA A 53 -14.89 -24.35 25.04
C ALA A 53 -15.76 -23.89 23.85
N LYS A 54 -17.05 -24.22 23.85
CA LYS A 54 -17.99 -23.73 22.83
C LYS A 54 -18.21 -22.21 22.91
N THR A 55 -18.28 -21.67 24.13
CA THR A 55 -18.42 -20.23 24.38
C THR A 55 -17.20 -19.46 23.89
N ASP A 56 -16.00 -19.99 24.12
CA ASP A 56 -14.75 -19.40 23.66
C ASP A 56 -14.68 -19.37 22.12
N ALA A 57 -15.08 -20.45 21.46
CA ALA A 57 -15.18 -20.49 20.00
C ALA A 57 -16.20 -19.48 19.44
N GLN A 58 -17.34 -19.29 20.14
CA GLN A 58 -18.33 -18.27 19.77
C GLN A 58 -17.80 -16.85 19.95
N LEU A 59 -17.03 -16.59 21.01
CA LEU A 59 -16.36 -15.30 21.23
C LEU A 59 -15.37 -14.99 20.11
N GLU A 60 -14.53 -15.96 19.74
CA GLU A 60 -13.58 -15.80 18.62
C GLU A 60 -14.32 -15.49 17.30
N GLN A 61 -15.44 -16.18 17.05
CA GLN A 61 -16.25 -15.91 15.86
C GLN A 61 -16.86 -14.51 15.87
N LEU A 62 -17.30 -14.00 17.04
CA LEU A 62 -17.81 -12.64 17.18
C LEU A 62 -16.72 -11.58 16.98
N GLU A 63 -15.49 -11.85 17.41
CA GLU A 63 -14.34 -10.97 17.17
C GLU A 63 -14.02 -10.87 15.68
N LYS A 64 -13.94 -12.02 14.99
CA LYS A 64 -13.78 -12.07 13.53
C LYS A 64 -14.88 -11.30 12.80
N LEU A 65 -16.14 -11.49 13.20
CA LEU A 65 -17.27 -10.79 12.60
C LEU A 65 -17.21 -9.28 12.86
N THR A 66 -16.78 -8.86 14.06
CA THR A 66 -16.63 -7.44 14.39
C THR A 66 -15.55 -6.80 13.53
N SER A 67 -14.38 -7.43 13.43
CA SER A 67 -13.29 -6.95 12.57
C SER A 67 -13.70 -6.90 11.09
N SER A 68 -14.44 -7.89 10.61
CA SER A 68 -14.97 -7.90 9.24
C SER A 68 -15.92 -6.73 8.97
N VAL A 69 -16.80 -6.41 9.93
CA VAL A 69 -17.72 -5.26 9.82
C VAL A 69 -16.95 -3.94 9.84
N GLU A 70 -15.95 -3.81 10.71
CA GLU A 70 -15.09 -2.61 10.76
C GLU A 70 -14.34 -2.40 9.43
N PHE A 71 -13.78 -3.47 8.87
CA PHE A 71 -13.16 -3.42 7.55
C PHE A 71 -14.15 -3.02 6.45
N ALA A 72 -15.37 -3.58 6.46
CA ALA A 72 -16.40 -3.22 5.49
C ALA A 72 -16.82 -1.74 5.60
N LEU A 73 -16.82 -1.16 6.80
CA LEU A 73 -17.06 0.28 7.00
C LEU A 73 -15.95 1.13 6.38
N ILE A 74 -14.68 0.77 6.62
CA ILE A 74 -13.54 1.45 5.98
C ILE A 74 -13.61 1.33 4.46
N GLN A 75 -13.93 0.13 3.95
CA GLN A 75 -14.05 -0.12 2.53
C GLN A 75 -15.14 0.74 1.89
N LYS A 76 -16.28 0.91 2.56
CA LYS A 76 -17.34 1.82 2.12
C LYS A 76 -16.81 3.26 1.99
N ASP A 77 -16.07 3.73 2.98
CA ASP A 77 -15.54 5.11 2.98
C ASP A 77 -14.50 5.31 1.87
N ILE A 78 -13.64 4.31 1.63
CA ILE A 78 -12.70 4.31 0.49
C ILE A 78 -13.46 4.40 -0.84
N VAL A 79 -14.49 3.56 -1.03
CA VAL A 79 -15.29 3.56 -2.25
C VAL A 79 -15.97 4.92 -2.46
N PHE A 80 -16.51 5.52 -1.39
CA PHE A 80 -17.11 6.84 -1.46
C PHE A 80 -16.08 7.93 -1.80
N GLY A 81 -14.88 7.88 -1.22
CA GLY A 81 -13.77 8.76 -1.55
C GLY A 81 -13.33 8.63 -3.02
N LEU A 82 -13.17 7.41 -3.53
CA LEU A 82 -12.85 7.14 -4.94
C LEU A 82 -13.95 7.67 -5.88
N GLN A 83 -15.22 7.51 -5.51
CA GLN A 83 -16.33 8.06 -6.29
C GLN A 83 -16.29 9.59 -6.35
N GLN A 84 -16.02 10.26 -5.23
CA GLN A 84 -15.87 11.72 -5.22
C GLN A 84 -14.65 12.17 -6.03
N GLY A 85 -13.49 11.56 -5.82
CA GLY A 85 -12.28 11.86 -6.60
C GLY A 85 -12.49 11.68 -8.09
N THR A 86 -13.19 10.60 -8.49
CA THR A 86 -13.57 10.37 -9.89
C THR A 86 -14.50 11.45 -10.45
N LYS A 87 -15.44 11.96 -9.65
CA LYS A 87 -16.32 13.06 -10.08
C LYS A 87 -15.53 14.35 -10.31
N VAL A 88 -14.69 14.73 -9.35
CA VAL A 88 -13.82 15.92 -9.45
C VAL A 88 -12.89 15.79 -10.67
N LEU A 89 -12.29 14.62 -10.88
CA LEU A 89 -11.43 14.39 -12.03
C LEU A 89 -12.18 14.53 -13.35
N LYS A 90 -13.44 14.07 -13.43
CA LYS A 90 -14.29 14.28 -14.60
C LYS A 90 -14.64 15.74 -14.84
N GLU A 91 -14.89 16.50 -13.78
CA GLU A 91 -15.12 17.95 -13.86
C GLU A 91 -13.87 18.67 -14.38
N ILE A 92 -12.70 18.37 -13.83
CA ILE A 92 -11.41 18.89 -14.29
C ILE A 92 -11.17 18.52 -15.76
N HIS A 93 -11.41 17.28 -16.16
CA HIS A 93 -11.28 16.88 -17.57
C HIS A 93 -12.25 17.64 -18.47
N ALA A 94 -13.47 17.91 -18.03
CA ALA A 94 -14.43 18.70 -18.80
C ALA A 94 -13.99 20.18 -18.92
N GLU A 95 -13.50 20.78 -17.85
CA GLU A 95 -12.99 22.16 -17.84
C GLU A 95 -11.73 22.33 -18.70
N MET A 96 -10.83 21.34 -18.69
CA MET A 96 -9.64 21.33 -19.56
C MET A 96 -9.96 20.97 -21.03
N GLY A 97 -11.24 20.90 -21.41
CA GLY A 97 -11.68 20.66 -22.79
C GLY A 97 -11.58 19.21 -23.27
N GLY A 98 -11.43 18.26 -22.33
CA GLY A 98 -11.47 16.83 -22.59
C GLY A 98 -10.35 16.33 -23.51
N ILE A 99 -10.60 15.18 -24.13
CA ILE A 99 -9.66 14.60 -25.11
C ILE A 99 -9.57 15.50 -26.35
N GLU A 100 -10.66 16.13 -26.76
CA GLU A 100 -10.73 16.99 -27.94
C GLU A 100 -9.78 18.20 -27.84
N HIS A 101 -9.67 18.84 -26.67
CA HIS A 101 -8.73 19.94 -26.48
C HIS A 101 -7.28 19.48 -26.47
N VAL A 102 -6.99 18.30 -25.91
CA VAL A 102 -5.64 17.70 -25.96
C VAL A 102 -5.26 17.36 -27.41
N GLU A 103 -6.16 16.75 -28.17
CA GLU A 103 -5.95 16.46 -29.59
C GLU A 103 -5.74 17.73 -30.42
N LYS A 104 -6.55 18.78 -30.17
CA LYS A 104 -6.40 20.07 -30.82
C LYS A 104 -5.04 20.72 -30.50
N LEU A 105 -4.63 20.73 -29.23
CA LEU A 105 -3.35 21.31 -28.81
C LEU A 105 -2.16 20.55 -29.43
N MET A 106 -2.24 19.23 -29.52
CA MET A 106 -1.22 18.42 -30.21
C MET A 106 -1.16 18.73 -31.71
N GLY A 107 -2.30 18.93 -32.37
CA GLY A 107 -2.38 19.37 -33.76
C GLY A 107 -1.77 20.75 -33.97
N GLU A 108 -2.17 21.74 -33.17
CA GLU A 108 -1.62 23.11 -33.24
C GLU A 108 -0.10 23.13 -33.00
N THR A 109 0.41 22.26 -32.10
CA THR A 109 1.85 22.13 -31.84
C THR A 109 2.58 21.50 -33.04
N ALA A 110 2.00 20.47 -33.65
CA ALA A 110 2.57 19.85 -34.84
C ALA A 110 2.62 20.83 -36.03
N ASP A 111 1.55 21.60 -36.24
CA ASP A 111 1.48 22.63 -37.28
C ASP A 111 2.50 23.76 -37.03
N ALA A 112 2.67 24.19 -35.77
CA ALA A 112 3.68 25.19 -35.41
C ALA A 112 5.12 24.70 -35.65
N ILE A 113 5.41 23.43 -35.36
CA ILE A 113 6.71 22.81 -35.65
C ILE A 113 6.95 22.73 -37.16
N ALA A 114 5.93 22.33 -37.93
CA ALA A 114 6.03 22.27 -39.39
C ALA A 114 6.26 23.67 -40.00
N TYR A 115 5.54 24.69 -39.52
CA TYR A 115 5.76 26.08 -39.95
C TYR A 115 7.16 26.57 -39.59
N GLN A 116 7.65 26.26 -38.37
CA GLN A 116 9.01 26.60 -37.98
C GLN A 116 10.03 25.94 -38.91
N GLN A 117 9.85 24.67 -39.25
CA GLN A 117 10.71 23.96 -40.20
C GLN A 117 10.67 24.61 -41.59
N GLU A 118 9.49 24.95 -42.10
CA GLU A 118 9.34 25.64 -43.39
C GLU A 118 10.06 27.00 -43.39
N VAL A 119 9.94 27.76 -42.29
CA VAL A 119 10.66 29.03 -42.11
C VAL A 119 12.18 28.81 -42.06
N SER A 120 12.64 27.79 -41.32
CA SER A 120 14.05 27.41 -41.26
C SER A 120 14.59 27.00 -42.64
N ASP A 121 13.83 26.20 -43.40
CA ASP A 121 14.21 25.76 -44.74
C ASP A 121 14.21 26.94 -45.74
N MET A 122 13.26 27.86 -45.63
CA MET A 122 13.23 29.08 -46.44
C MET A 122 14.38 30.04 -46.10
N LEU A 123 14.80 30.10 -44.83
CA LEU A 123 15.92 30.93 -44.40
C LEU A 123 17.24 30.32 -44.87
N GLY A 124 17.44 29.00 -44.66
CA GLY A 124 18.62 28.28 -45.15
C GLY A 124 18.70 28.24 -46.68
N GLY A 125 17.58 28.07 -47.38
CA GLY A 125 17.54 28.04 -48.85
C GLY A 125 17.75 29.40 -49.53
N LYS A 126 17.69 30.51 -48.79
CA LYS A 126 17.96 31.87 -49.29
C LYS A 126 19.32 32.42 -48.88
N MET A 127 20.03 31.74 -47.97
CA MET A 127 21.37 32.13 -47.55
C MET A 127 22.37 31.74 -48.64
N THR A 128 23.24 32.66 -49.03
CA THR A 128 24.34 32.33 -49.94
C THR A 128 25.49 31.68 -49.17
N LEU A 129 26.37 30.94 -49.85
CA LEU A 129 27.55 30.33 -49.22
C LEU A 129 28.42 31.36 -48.48
N GLN A 130 28.44 32.60 -48.97
CA GLN A 130 29.19 33.68 -48.32
C GLN A 130 28.49 34.19 -47.06
N ASP A 131 27.15 34.24 -47.05
CA ASP A 131 26.39 34.58 -45.84
C ASP A 131 26.53 33.48 -44.76
N GLU A 132 26.63 32.21 -45.16
CA GLU A 132 26.92 31.09 -44.24
C GLU A 132 28.32 31.20 -43.63
N GLU A 133 29.34 31.52 -44.43
CA GLU A 133 30.70 31.75 -43.95
C GLU A 133 30.77 32.93 -42.97
N GLU A 134 30.09 34.05 -43.25
CA GLU A 134 30.03 35.22 -42.35
C GLU A 134 29.35 34.88 -41.01
N VAL A 135 28.27 34.09 -41.03
CA VAL A 135 27.57 33.63 -39.82
C VAL A 135 28.42 32.67 -38.99
N ASP A 136 29.13 31.74 -39.64
CA ASP A 136 30.04 30.80 -38.97
C ASP A 136 31.22 31.54 -38.31
N GLU A 137 31.76 32.57 -38.97
CA GLU A 137 32.77 33.45 -38.39
C GLU A 137 32.26 34.24 -37.18
N GLU A 138 31.04 34.80 -37.26
CA GLU A 138 30.42 35.51 -36.13
C GLU A 138 30.15 34.57 -34.94
N LEU A 139 29.68 33.34 -35.22
CA LEU A 139 29.48 32.31 -34.20
C LEU A 139 30.80 31.94 -33.51
N ALA A 140 31.88 31.74 -34.29
CA ALA A 140 33.20 31.45 -33.74
C ALA A 140 33.74 32.60 -32.89
N ALA A 141 33.48 33.85 -33.28
CA ALA A 141 33.83 35.03 -32.48
C ALA A 141 33.07 35.08 -31.15
N LEU A 142 31.76 34.81 -31.15
CA LEU A 142 30.93 34.75 -29.93
C LEU A 142 31.34 33.60 -29.01
N GLU A 143 31.65 32.42 -29.56
CA GLU A 143 32.16 31.29 -28.79
C GLU A 143 33.52 31.58 -28.18
N ALA A 144 34.41 32.25 -28.90
CA ALA A 144 35.70 32.72 -28.39
C ALA A 144 35.53 33.79 -27.31
N GLU A 145 34.56 34.70 -27.43
CA GLU A 145 34.26 35.73 -26.42
C GLU A 145 33.68 35.11 -25.14
N MET A 146 32.74 34.17 -25.26
CA MET A 146 32.22 33.40 -24.12
C MET A 146 33.30 32.51 -23.47
N SER A 147 34.22 31.97 -24.26
CA SER A 147 35.33 31.13 -23.77
C SER A 147 36.47 31.96 -23.17
N ALA A 148 36.72 33.17 -23.69
CA ALA A 148 37.65 34.14 -23.09
C ALA A 148 37.11 34.71 -21.77
N GLY A 149 35.78 34.79 -21.62
CA GLY A 149 35.11 35.03 -20.35
C GLY A 149 35.22 33.88 -19.34
N LYS A 150 35.45 32.64 -19.81
CA LYS A 150 35.86 31.49 -18.99
C LYS A 150 37.38 31.48 -18.78
N THR A 151 37.93 32.59 -18.28
CA THR A 151 39.19 32.48 -17.53
C THR A 151 38.93 31.62 -16.29
N ALA A 152 39.85 30.70 -16.02
CA ALA A 152 39.73 29.65 -15.01
C ALA A 152 39.11 30.16 -13.69
N LEU A 153 37.87 29.75 -13.42
CA LEU A 153 37.32 29.84 -12.07
C LEU A 153 38.20 28.94 -11.18
N PRO A 154 38.74 29.44 -10.05
CA PRO A 154 39.50 28.60 -9.13
C PRO A 154 38.62 27.46 -8.65
N ASP A 155 39.20 26.26 -8.49
CA ASP A 155 38.51 25.10 -7.92
C ASP A 155 37.85 25.51 -6.60
N ALA A 156 36.52 25.39 -6.55
CA ALA A 156 35.78 25.67 -5.33
C ALA A 156 36.25 24.69 -4.23
N PRO A 157 36.46 25.15 -2.98
CA PRO A 157 36.90 24.26 -1.92
C PRO A 157 35.88 23.16 -1.72
N VAL A 158 36.31 21.91 -1.87
CA VAL A 158 35.50 20.72 -1.59
C VAL A 158 35.28 20.64 -0.07
N SER A 159 34.28 21.35 0.42
CA SER A 159 33.75 21.11 1.75
C SER A 159 33.00 19.79 1.69
N GLN A 160 33.56 18.73 2.30
CA GLN A 160 32.87 17.46 2.47
C GLN A 160 31.57 17.72 3.25
N LEU A 161 30.43 17.62 2.56
CA LEU A 161 29.13 17.55 3.20
C LEU A 161 29.03 16.18 3.89
N PRO A 162 28.52 16.09 5.13
CA PRO A 162 28.39 14.82 5.83
C PRO A 162 27.48 13.89 5.02
N VAL A 163 28.04 12.74 4.61
CA VAL A 163 27.29 11.67 3.97
C VAL A 163 26.43 11.02 5.04
N HIS A 164 25.11 11.17 4.93
CA HIS A 164 24.19 10.39 5.74
C HIS A 164 24.16 8.98 5.13
N GLU A 165 24.77 8.00 5.82
CA GLU A 165 24.71 6.59 5.44
C GLU A 165 23.25 6.13 5.43
N ARG A 166 22.74 5.84 4.23
CA ARG A 166 21.52 5.07 4.04
C ARG A 166 21.93 3.59 4.13
N PRO A 167 21.27 2.77 4.98
CA PRO A 167 21.66 1.37 5.16
C PRO A 167 21.55 0.62 3.84
N GLU A 168 22.62 -0.09 3.49
CA GLU A 168 22.79 -0.85 2.26
C GLU A 168 21.91 -2.11 2.25
N ASP A 169 21.13 -2.25 1.19
CA ASP A 169 20.48 -3.50 0.79
C ASP A 169 21.55 -4.53 0.44
N THR A 170 21.57 -5.62 1.20
CA THR A 170 22.45 -6.77 0.95
C THR A 170 21.74 -7.74 0.02
N GLN A 171 22.19 -7.78 -1.23
CA GLN A 171 22.26 -8.96 -2.12
C GLN A 171 20.97 -9.79 -2.31
N GLU A 172 20.22 -9.48 -3.37
CA GLU A 172 19.32 -10.45 -4.00
C GLU A 172 20.13 -11.47 -4.81
N ALA A 173 20.25 -12.68 -4.27
CA ALA A 173 20.63 -13.88 -5.01
C ALA A 173 19.41 -14.45 -5.76
N GLU A 174 19.71 -15.02 -6.92
CA GLU A 174 18.83 -15.55 -7.98
C GLU A 174 17.63 -16.44 -7.58
N PRO A 175 16.63 -16.60 -8.49
CA PRO A 175 15.28 -17.00 -8.17
C PRO A 175 15.09 -18.52 -8.12
N ALA A 176 14.59 -19.03 -6.99
CA ALA A 176 14.10 -20.40 -6.88
C ALA A 176 12.66 -20.52 -7.41
N LYS A 177 12.51 -20.98 -8.65
CA LYS A 177 11.24 -21.44 -9.22
C LYS A 177 10.71 -22.62 -8.40
N GLN A 178 9.57 -22.44 -7.73
CA GLN A 178 8.76 -23.56 -7.23
C GLN A 178 7.90 -24.13 -8.38
N PRO A 179 7.94 -25.44 -8.66
CA PRO A 179 6.91 -26.08 -9.46
C PRO A 179 5.69 -26.43 -8.60
N GLU A 180 4.51 -26.19 -9.16
CA GLU A 180 3.21 -26.54 -8.63
C GLU A 180 3.12 -28.03 -8.26
N ARG A 181 2.52 -28.30 -7.09
CA ARG A 181 1.95 -29.61 -6.81
C ARG A 181 0.63 -29.73 -7.57
N VAL A 182 0.39 -30.86 -8.22
CA VAL A 182 -0.60 -31.90 -7.88
C VAL A 182 -0.68 -32.87 -9.07
N ALA A 183 -0.52 -34.18 -8.82
CA ALA A 183 -1.46 -35.23 -9.24
C ALA A 183 -0.82 -36.64 -9.24
N MET A 184 -1.53 -37.56 -8.59
CA MET A 184 -1.82 -38.93 -9.04
C MET A 184 -0.70 -39.99 -8.98
N LEU A 185 -0.81 -40.95 -8.05
CA LEU A 185 -1.43 -42.28 -8.24
C LEU A 185 -0.49 -43.27 -8.94
N ALA A 186 0.08 -44.19 -8.16
CA ALA A 186 0.05 -45.65 -8.34
C ALA A 186 1.01 -46.30 -7.34
#